data_AF-A0A7W7VEK3-F1
#
_entry.id   AF-A0A7W7VEK3-F1
#
_cell.length_a   1.000
_cell.length_b   1.000
_cell.length_c   1.000
_cell.angle_alpha   90.00
_cell.angle_beta   90.00
_cell.angle_gamma   90.00
#
_symmetry.space_group_name_H-M   'P 1'
#
loop_
_entity.id
_entity.type
_entity.pdbx_description
1 polymer ?
#
loop_
_entity_poly.entity_id
_entity_poly.type
_entity_poly.pdbx_seq_one_letter_code
_entity_poly.pdbx_strand_id
1 'polypeptide(L)'
;MASSWGLLRIAANAGLSTAQWVVQTSVHTGQRVVRGLAAGEPPVKIAQDLGAELRAAAQSVLGVQPAPDEHDASTAELRARGAELLRRSSDVHFVEDTHPAYERILGELTPDEARMLRFLFREGPQPMVDVRTNRPLGIGSELIEAGLSMVGRLAGVRRLDRTNAYLNNLFRLGLVWYSREEVEPERYQVVEVQPEVQEAIARAGRAGKTIRRSIHLTPFGEDFCRTCLPMD
;
A
#
# COMPACT_ATOMS: atom_id res chain seq x y z
N MET A 1 -28.96 6.00 -55.99
CA MET A 1 -27.79 5.90 -55.08
C MET A 1 -27.44 7.33 -54.68
N ALA A 2 -27.92 7.85 -53.54
CA ALA A 2 -27.19 7.83 -52.26
C ALA A 2 -25.69 8.16 -52.50
N SER A 3 -25.10 9.25 -52.05
CA SER A 3 -25.42 10.15 -50.94
C SER A 3 -24.42 11.31 -50.99
N SER A 4 -24.84 12.53 -51.35
CA SER A 4 -24.00 13.74 -51.34
C SER A 4 -24.51 14.85 -50.41
N TRP A 5 -25.64 14.61 -49.73
CA TRP A 5 -26.31 15.59 -48.87
C TRP A 5 -25.91 15.51 -47.39
N GLY A 6 -25.15 14.48 -46.98
CA GLY A 6 -24.74 14.26 -45.58
C GLY A 6 -23.51 15.02 -45.11
N LEU A 7 -22.59 15.39 -46.02
CA LEU A 7 -21.30 16.01 -45.66
C LEU A 7 -21.35 17.56 -45.68
N LEU A 8 -22.31 18.16 -46.41
CA LEU A 8 -22.48 19.61 -46.46
C LEU A 8 -23.11 20.23 -45.21
N ARG A 9 -23.82 19.46 -44.37
CA ARG A 9 -24.37 19.94 -43.08
C ARG A 9 -23.37 19.92 -41.93
N ILE A 10 -22.23 19.24 -42.07
CA ILE A 10 -21.18 19.23 -41.05
C ILE A 10 -20.17 20.36 -41.29
N ALA A 11 -20.01 20.83 -42.54
CA ALA A 11 -19.17 22.00 -42.84
C ALA A 11 -19.86 23.37 -42.59
N ALA A 12 -21.20 23.43 -42.55
CA ALA A 12 -21.93 24.69 -42.35
C ALA A 12 -22.17 25.08 -40.88
N ASN A 13 -22.04 24.15 -39.92
CA ASN A 13 -22.25 24.41 -38.49
C ASN A 13 -20.96 24.44 -37.64
N ALA A 14 -19.80 24.26 -38.27
CA ALA A 14 -18.48 24.41 -37.64
C ALA A 14 -17.82 25.79 -37.91
N GLY A 15 -18.44 26.62 -38.75
CA GLY A 15 -17.93 27.96 -39.12
C GLY A 15 -18.68 29.15 -38.51
N LEU A 16 -19.84 28.93 -37.86
CA LEU A 16 -20.70 30.00 -37.33
C LEU A 16 -20.84 29.98 -35.79
N SER A 17 -20.52 28.89 -35.11
CA SER A 17 -20.35 28.86 -33.65
C SER A 17 -18.97 29.37 -33.20
N THR A 18 -18.01 29.46 -34.11
CA THR A 18 -16.68 30.06 -33.93
C THR A 18 -16.68 31.59 -34.02
N ALA A 19 -17.78 32.22 -34.46
CA ALA A 19 -17.88 33.67 -34.61
C ALA A 19 -18.52 34.39 -33.40
N GLN A 20 -19.25 33.69 -32.53
CA GLN A 20 -19.95 34.33 -31.40
C GLN A 20 -19.19 34.29 -30.06
N TRP A 21 -18.16 33.45 -29.89
CA TRP A 21 -17.29 33.52 -28.71
C TRP A 21 -16.12 34.51 -28.88
N VAL A 22 -15.60 34.67 -30.10
CA VAL A 22 -14.47 35.57 -30.43
C VAL A 22 -14.82 37.06 -30.23
N VAL A 23 -16.11 37.43 -30.15
CA VAL A 23 -16.54 38.82 -29.98
C VAL A 23 -16.82 39.21 -28.51
N GLN A 24 -17.01 38.25 -27.57
CA GLN A 24 -17.12 38.56 -26.13
C GLN A 24 -15.79 38.45 -25.36
N THR A 25 -14.71 38.04 -26.01
CA THR A 25 -13.33 38.16 -25.49
C THR A 25 -12.67 39.45 -25.97
N SER A 26 -13.38 40.58 -25.93
CA SER A 26 -12.78 41.88 -26.29
C SER A 26 -13.11 43.04 -25.33
N VAL A 27 -13.85 42.83 -24.24
CA VAL A 27 -14.21 43.96 -23.35
C VAL A 27 -13.80 43.83 -21.87
N HIS A 28 -13.34 42.67 -21.37
CA HIS A 28 -12.84 42.60 -19.98
C HIS A 28 -11.33 42.41 -19.78
N THR A 29 -10.54 42.23 -20.85
CA THR A 29 -9.06 42.14 -20.77
C THR A 29 -8.36 43.47 -21.03
N GLY A 30 -9.08 44.49 -21.53
CA GLY A 30 -8.49 45.79 -21.89
C GLY A 30 -8.07 46.67 -20.70
N GLN A 31 -8.70 46.54 -19.53
CA GLN A 31 -8.46 47.46 -18.40
C GLN A 31 -7.31 47.05 -17.46
N ARG A 32 -6.87 45.78 -17.47
CA ARG A 32 -5.82 45.30 -16.55
C ARG A 32 -4.41 45.33 -17.14
N VAL A 33 -4.27 45.09 -18.45
CA VAL A 33 -2.98 45.26 -19.14
C VAL A 33 -2.52 46.73 -19.08
N VAL A 34 -3.47 47.68 -19.11
CA VAL A 34 -3.18 49.12 -18.96
C VAL A 34 -2.77 49.50 -17.52
N ARG A 35 -3.30 48.83 -16.48
CA ARG A 35 -2.90 49.08 -15.07
C ARG A 35 -1.60 48.38 -14.66
N GLY A 36 -1.33 47.18 -15.17
CA GLY A 36 -0.08 46.45 -14.88
C GLY A 36 1.16 47.16 -15.42
N LEU A 37 1.05 47.80 -16.59
CA LEU A 37 2.13 48.62 -17.16
C LEU A 37 2.34 49.94 -16.42
N ALA A 38 1.32 50.47 -15.73
CA ALA A 38 1.44 51.68 -14.90
C ALA A 38 2.01 51.40 -13.49
N ALA A 39 1.96 50.14 -13.02
CA ALA A 39 2.39 49.73 -11.68
C ALA A 39 3.79 49.10 -11.62
N GLY A 40 4.48 48.93 -12.75
CA GLY A 40 5.87 48.47 -12.80
C GLY A 40 6.07 47.00 -12.42
N GLU A 41 5.05 46.15 -12.55
CA GLU A 41 5.19 44.73 -12.22
C GLU A 41 6.06 43.98 -13.25
N PRO A 42 7.01 43.13 -12.80
CA PRO A 42 7.89 42.42 -13.71
C PRO A 42 7.07 41.46 -14.59
N PRO A 43 7.33 41.40 -15.92
CA PRO A 43 6.56 40.61 -16.89
C PRO A 43 6.42 39.12 -16.53
N VAL A 44 7.38 38.60 -15.75
CA VAL A 44 7.41 37.22 -15.28
C VAL A 44 6.25 36.90 -14.33
N LYS A 45 5.87 37.83 -13.45
CA LYS A 45 4.74 37.62 -12.52
C LYS A 45 3.41 37.56 -13.24
N ILE A 46 3.20 38.46 -14.20
CA ILE A 46 1.99 38.50 -15.03
C ILE A 46 1.83 37.21 -15.83
N ALA A 47 2.94 36.68 -16.37
CA ALA A 47 2.94 35.40 -17.09
C ALA A 47 2.67 34.19 -16.17
N GLN A 48 3.20 34.21 -14.93
CA GLN A 48 2.99 33.14 -13.95
C GLN A 48 1.54 33.10 -13.46
N ASP A 49 0.96 34.25 -13.13
CA ASP A 49 -0.43 34.35 -12.64
C ASP A 49 -1.43 33.94 -13.74
N LEU A 50 -1.19 34.37 -14.99
CA LEU A 50 -2.01 33.96 -16.14
C LEU A 50 -1.91 32.44 -16.40
N GLY A 51 -0.72 31.86 -16.23
CA GLY A 51 -0.50 30.42 -16.37
C GLY A 51 -1.20 29.59 -15.28
N ALA A 52 -1.29 30.11 -14.06
CA ALA A 52 -2.01 29.47 -12.96
C ALA A 52 -3.53 29.50 -13.18
N GLU A 53 -4.08 30.64 -13.61
CA GLU A 53 -5.51 30.78 -13.92
C GLU A 53 -5.93 29.91 -15.12
N LEU A 54 -5.12 29.86 -16.18
CA LEU A 54 -5.37 29.00 -17.34
C LEU A 54 -5.34 27.51 -16.97
N ARG A 55 -4.43 27.11 -16.07
CA ARG A 55 -4.35 25.73 -15.59
C ARG A 55 -5.58 25.37 -14.74
N ALA A 56 -6.03 26.25 -13.86
CA ALA A 56 -7.24 26.04 -13.06
C ALA A 56 -8.50 25.97 -13.93
N ALA A 57 -8.61 26.81 -14.96
CA ALA A 57 -9.70 26.76 -15.94
C ALA A 57 -9.65 25.50 -16.82
N ALA A 58 -8.46 25.04 -17.19
CA ALA A 58 -8.30 23.78 -17.91
C ALA A 58 -8.70 22.58 -17.04
N GLN A 59 -8.33 22.58 -15.76
CA GLN A 59 -8.68 21.52 -14.80
C GLN A 59 -10.20 21.44 -14.56
N SER A 60 -10.89 22.58 -14.47
CA SER A 60 -12.35 22.62 -14.27
C SER A 60 -13.12 22.15 -15.51
N VAL A 61 -12.64 22.45 -16.72
CA VAL A 61 -13.24 21.98 -17.98
C VAL A 61 -12.98 20.49 -18.22
N LEU A 62 -11.82 19.99 -17.79
CA LEU A 62 -11.47 18.57 -17.91
C LEU A 62 -12.13 17.69 -16.83
N GLY A 63 -12.87 18.27 -15.88
CA GLY A 63 -13.51 17.53 -14.78
C GLY A 63 -12.51 16.87 -13.84
N VAL A 64 -11.24 17.28 -13.89
CA VAL A 64 -10.20 16.81 -12.97
C VAL A 64 -10.40 17.56 -11.66
N GLN A 65 -11.18 16.98 -10.75
CA GLN A 65 -11.14 17.45 -9.37
C GLN A 65 -9.70 17.23 -8.87
N PRO A 66 -9.05 18.24 -8.26
CA PRO A 66 -7.85 17.97 -7.52
C PRO A 66 -8.20 16.86 -6.53
N ALA A 67 -7.38 15.80 -6.50
CA ALA A 67 -7.53 14.76 -5.50
C ALA A 67 -7.68 15.47 -4.14
N PRO A 68 -8.65 15.10 -3.30
CA PRO A 68 -8.76 15.70 -1.98
C PRO A 68 -7.38 15.56 -1.35
N ASP A 69 -6.77 16.69 -0.98
CA ASP A 69 -5.54 16.67 -0.20
C ASP A 69 -5.74 15.62 0.90
N GLU A 70 -4.84 14.65 1.00
CA GLU A 70 -4.82 13.74 2.14
C GLU A 70 -4.67 14.65 3.35
N HIS A 71 -5.81 14.91 4.00
CA HIS A 71 -5.93 15.93 5.02
C HIS A 71 -4.97 15.54 6.14
N ASP A 72 -4.02 16.42 6.43
CA ASP A 72 -3.29 16.42 7.68
C ASP A 72 -4.34 16.75 8.76
N ALA A 73 -5.08 15.72 9.19
CA ALA A 73 -6.26 15.88 10.02
C ALA A 73 -5.86 16.62 11.28
N SER A 74 -6.51 17.76 11.55
CA SER A 74 -6.12 18.57 12.69
C SER A 74 -6.25 17.74 13.97
N THR A 75 -5.42 18.02 14.98
CA THR A 75 -5.50 17.30 16.26
C THR A 75 -6.91 17.36 16.87
N ALA A 76 -7.68 18.41 16.56
CA ALA A 76 -9.08 18.54 16.97
C ALA A 76 -9.98 17.50 16.28
N GLU A 77 -9.82 17.29 14.97
CA GLU A 77 -10.57 16.29 14.20
C GLU A 77 -10.27 14.86 14.64
N LEU A 78 -9.00 14.53 14.88
CA LEU A 78 -8.61 13.22 15.40
C LEU A 78 -9.22 12.95 16.78
N ARG A 79 -9.24 13.96 17.66
CA ARG A 79 -9.92 13.85 18.97
C ARG A 79 -11.43 13.70 18.83
N ALA A 80 -12.06 14.41 17.90
CA ALA A 80 -13.49 14.28 17.65
C ALA A 80 -13.85 12.88 17.16
N ARG A 81 -13.06 12.32 16.22
CA ARG A 81 -13.21 10.92 15.76
C ARG A 81 -13.02 9.93 16.91
N GLY A 82 -12.00 10.13 17.76
CA GLY A 82 -11.77 9.30 18.95
C GLY A 82 -12.93 9.34 19.95
N ALA A 83 -13.51 10.52 20.20
CA ALA A 83 -14.67 10.68 21.08
C ALA A 83 -15.90 9.93 20.54
N GLU A 84 -16.12 9.96 19.23
CA GLU A 84 -17.22 9.22 18.59
C GLU A 84 -17.05 7.70 18.71
N LEU A 85 -15.82 7.19 18.58
CA LEU A 85 -15.53 5.77 18.81
C LEU A 85 -15.87 5.35 20.25
N LEU A 86 -15.49 6.15 21.25
CA LEU A 86 -15.80 5.86 22.65
C LEU A 86 -17.30 5.92 22.93
N ARG A 87 -18.00 6.90 22.33
CA ARG A 87 -19.47 7.01 22.43
C ARG A 87 -20.15 5.76 21.88
N ARG A 88 -19.74 5.28 20.70
CA ARG A 88 -20.27 4.05 20.11
C ARG A 88 -19.93 2.80 20.93
N SER A 89 -18.73 2.72 21.48
CA SER A 89 -18.32 1.61 22.36
C SER A 89 -19.14 1.55 23.66
N SER A 90 -19.71 2.67 24.11
CA SER A 90 -20.58 2.71 25.29
C SER A 90 -22.04 2.34 25.01
N ASP A 91 -22.42 2.21 23.73
CA ASP A 91 -23.77 1.84 23.32
C ASP A 91 -23.95 0.32 23.38
N VAL A 92 -24.83 -0.13 24.29
CA VAL A 92 -25.14 -1.56 24.50
C VAL A 92 -25.88 -2.20 23.32
N HIS A 93 -26.41 -1.40 22.40
CA HIS A 93 -27.07 -1.88 21.18
C HIS A 93 -26.13 -1.92 19.98
N PHE A 94 -24.87 -1.54 20.14
CA PHE A 94 -23.88 -1.63 19.08
C PHE A 94 -23.49 -3.09 18.84
N VAL A 95 -23.79 -3.61 17.65
CA VAL A 95 -23.38 -4.93 17.18
C VAL A 95 -22.27 -4.75 16.16
N GLU A 96 -21.09 -5.29 16.44
CA GLU A 96 -19.99 -5.35 15.48
C GLU A 96 -19.94 -6.75 14.87
N ASP A 97 -20.51 -6.91 13.67
CA ASP A 97 -20.62 -8.22 13.00
C ASP A 97 -19.27 -8.73 12.46
N THR A 98 -18.39 -7.81 12.01
CA THR A 98 -17.09 -8.15 11.44
C THR A 98 -16.12 -7.00 11.69
N HIS A 99 -14.87 -7.33 12.05
CA HIS A 99 -13.88 -6.32 12.34
C HIS A 99 -13.65 -5.41 11.10
N PRO A 100 -13.82 -4.08 11.22
CA PRO A 100 -13.83 -3.18 10.06
C PRO A 100 -12.50 -3.15 9.28
N ALA A 101 -11.40 -3.55 9.91
CA ALA A 101 -10.11 -3.64 9.21
C ALA A 101 -10.02 -4.79 8.20
N TYR A 102 -10.86 -5.83 8.30
CA TYR A 102 -10.71 -7.05 7.49
C TYR A 102 -10.89 -6.79 5.99
N GLU A 103 -11.85 -5.97 5.60
CA GLU A 103 -12.06 -5.57 4.21
C GLU A 103 -10.81 -4.89 3.64
N ARG A 104 -10.24 -3.94 4.39
CA ARG A 104 -9.02 -3.25 3.97
C ARG A 104 -7.83 -4.21 3.88
N ILE A 105 -7.66 -5.10 4.85
CA ILE A 105 -6.60 -6.11 4.86
C ILE A 105 -6.71 -7.02 3.63
N LEU A 106 -7.92 -7.48 3.26
CA LEU A 106 -8.10 -8.29 2.05
C LEU A 106 -7.63 -7.58 0.77
N GLY A 107 -7.81 -6.25 0.69
CA GLY A 107 -7.27 -5.43 -0.40
C GLY A 107 -5.74 -5.25 -0.38
N GLU A 108 -5.10 -5.51 0.75
CA GLU A 108 -3.64 -5.43 0.95
C GLU A 108 -2.92 -6.80 0.85
N LEU A 109 -3.68 -7.88 0.62
CA LEU A 109 -3.15 -9.25 0.49
C LEU A 109 -3.01 -9.69 -0.96
N THR A 110 -1.91 -10.38 -1.23
CA THR A 110 -1.71 -11.17 -2.43
C THR A 110 -2.31 -12.57 -2.26
N PRO A 111 -2.62 -13.28 -3.37
CA PRO A 111 -3.07 -14.67 -3.29
C PRO A 111 -2.05 -15.61 -2.64
N ASP A 112 -0.76 -15.32 -2.78
CA ASP A 112 0.30 -16.13 -2.17
C ASP A 112 0.37 -15.91 -0.65
N GLU A 113 0.17 -14.68 -0.16
CA GLU A 113 0.06 -14.38 1.28
C GLU A 113 -1.16 -15.05 1.90
N ALA A 114 -2.31 -15.06 1.21
CA ALA A 114 -3.49 -15.78 1.66
C ALA A 114 -3.23 -17.29 1.81
N ARG A 115 -2.42 -17.89 0.91
CA ARG A 115 -1.99 -19.30 1.04
C ARG A 115 -1.13 -19.52 2.29
N MET A 116 -0.22 -18.60 2.57
CA MET A 116 0.64 -18.67 3.77
C MET A 116 -0.19 -18.57 5.04
N LEU A 117 -1.16 -17.65 5.11
CA LEU A 117 -2.09 -17.54 6.24
C LEU A 117 -2.90 -18.83 6.44
N ARG A 118 -3.47 -19.37 5.36
CA ARG A 118 -4.22 -20.64 5.43
C ARG A 118 -3.34 -21.80 5.92
N PHE A 119 -2.09 -21.87 5.47
CA PHE A 119 -1.13 -22.87 5.92
C PHE A 119 -0.80 -22.72 7.41
N LEU A 120 -0.45 -21.50 7.86
CA LEU A 120 -0.13 -21.21 9.26
C LEU A 120 -1.32 -21.53 10.19
N PHE A 121 -2.55 -21.27 9.74
CA PHE A 121 -3.74 -21.59 10.51
C PHE A 121 -3.95 -23.09 10.69
N ARG A 122 -3.72 -23.88 9.63
CA ARG A 122 -3.95 -25.33 9.66
C ARG A 122 -2.85 -26.10 10.37
N GLU A 123 -1.60 -25.70 10.15
CA GLU A 123 -0.42 -26.43 10.63
C GLU A 123 0.18 -25.87 11.92
N GLY A 124 -0.39 -24.76 12.40
CA GLY A 124 0.07 -24.05 13.58
C GLY A 124 1.44 -23.37 13.36
N PRO A 125 2.13 -23.03 14.47
CA PRO A 125 3.41 -22.34 14.44
C PRO A 125 4.47 -23.08 13.61
N GLN A 126 5.28 -22.31 12.89
CA GLN A 126 6.25 -22.84 11.93
C GLN A 126 7.70 -22.52 12.31
N PRO A 127 8.63 -23.44 12.05
CA PRO A 127 10.05 -23.24 12.33
C PRO A 127 10.67 -22.19 11.41
N MET A 128 11.52 -21.36 12.00
CA MET A 128 12.33 -20.35 11.31
C MET A 128 13.73 -20.34 11.91
N VAL A 129 14.75 -20.08 11.10
CA VAL A 129 16.14 -19.98 11.56
C VAL A 129 16.79 -18.70 11.09
N ASP A 130 17.56 -18.09 11.98
CA ASP A 130 18.50 -17.03 11.64
C ASP A 130 19.92 -17.62 11.61
N VAL A 131 20.76 -17.19 10.69
CA VAL A 131 22.17 -17.61 10.62
C VAL A 131 23.07 -16.48 11.09
N ARG A 132 23.97 -16.80 12.02
CA ARG A 132 24.90 -15.84 12.61
C ARG A 132 26.34 -16.33 12.60
N THR A 133 27.28 -15.39 12.63
CA THR A 133 28.68 -15.71 12.88
C THR A 133 28.85 -16.23 14.31
N ASN A 134 29.72 -17.22 14.48
CA ASN A 134 30.11 -17.70 15.79
C ASN A 134 31.42 -17.05 16.22
N ARG A 135 31.35 -16.24 17.28
CA ARG A 135 32.52 -15.63 17.92
C ARG A 135 32.59 -16.11 19.37
N PRO A 136 33.80 -16.28 19.95
CA PRO A 136 33.95 -16.67 21.35
C PRO A 136 33.12 -15.76 22.26
N LEU A 137 32.41 -16.37 23.22
CA LEU A 137 31.52 -15.69 24.17
C LEU A 137 30.32 -14.94 23.54
N GLY A 138 30.07 -15.11 22.23
CA GLY A 138 28.97 -14.44 21.52
C GLY A 138 29.16 -12.93 21.28
N ILE A 139 30.26 -12.35 21.77
CA ILE A 139 30.58 -10.93 21.63
C ILE A 139 30.94 -10.65 20.17
N GLY A 140 30.24 -9.69 19.58
CA GLY A 140 30.37 -9.37 18.16
C GLY A 140 29.75 -10.43 17.25
N SER A 141 28.87 -11.32 17.69
CA SER A 141 28.15 -12.17 16.72
C SER A 141 27.34 -11.29 15.75
N GLU A 142 27.56 -11.45 14.44
CA GLU A 142 26.86 -10.72 13.38
C GLU A 142 25.76 -11.59 12.77
N LEU A 143 24.65 -10.97 12.37
CA LEU A 143 23.58 -11.61 11.63
C LEU A 143 23.97 -11.68 10.16
N ILE A 144 24.01 -12.89 9.59
CA ILE A 144 24.31 -13.10 8.17
C ILE A 144 23.01 -13.13 7.37
N GLU A 145 22.01 -13.85 7.87
CA GLU A 145 20.70 -13.93 7.27
C GLU A 145 19.65 -14.21 8.33
N ALA A 146 18.47 -13.63 8.16
CA ALA A 146 17.35 -13.77 9.09
C ALA A 146 16.14 -14.35 8.37
N GLY A 147 15.32 -15.06 9.13
CA GLY A 147 13.99 -15.44 8.66
C GLY A 147 13.94 -16.60 7.67
N LEU A 148 14.96 -17.45 7.62
CA LEU A 148 14.96 -18.62 6.75
C LEU A 148 13.91 -19.61 7.25
N SER A 149 12.94 -19.93 6.42
CA SER A 149 11.82 -20.79 6.77
C SER A 149 11.29 -21.55 5.56
N MET A 150 10.54 -22.61 5.84
CA MET A 150 9.90 -23.43 4.81
C MET A 150 8.47 -22.99 4.49
N VAL A 151 7.95 -21.94 5.14
CA VAL A 151 6.54 -21.52 5.05
C VAL A 151 6.12 -21.27 3.60
N GLY A 152 6.91 -20.53 2.82
CA GLY A 152 6.58 -20.27 1.41
C GLY A 152 6.46 -21.56 0.59
N ARG A 153 7.40 -22.49 0.77
CA ARG A 153 7.41 -23.77 0.04
C ARG A 153 6.26 -24.66 0.45
N LEU A 154 6.02 -24.82 1.75
CA LEU A 154 4.98 -25.68 2.30
C LEU A 154 3.57 -25.12 2.06
N ALA A 155 3.41 -23.79 2.04
CA ALA A 155 2.15 -23.14 1.67
C ALA A 155 1.85 -23.18 0.16
N GLY A 156 2.76 -23.71 -0.67
CA GLY A 156 2.58 -23.76 -2.12
C GLY A 156 2.50 -22.37 -2.76
N VAL A 157 3.30 -21.43 -2.27
CA VAL A 157 3.45 -20.08 -2.84
C VAL A 157 4.04 -20.18 -4.24
N ARG A 158 3.53 -19.39 -5.20
CA ARG A 158 4.01 -19.41 -6.59
C ARG A 158 5.38 -18.76 -6.75
N ARG A 159 5.64 -17.69 -6.00
CA ARG A 159 6.88 -16.91 -6.04
C ARG A 159 7.70 -17.06 -4.76
N LEU A 160 8.50 -18.12 -4.69
CA LEU A 160 9.33 -18.41 -3.51
C LEU A 160 10.37 -17.31 -3.23
N ASP A 161 10.84 -16.62 -4.28
CA ASP A 161 11.74 -15.46 -4.21
C ASP A 161 11.14 -14.28 -3.41
N ARG A 162 9.81 -14.24 -3.26
CA ARG A 162 9.10 -13.18 -2.53
C ARG A 162 8.62 -13.58 -1.14
N THR A 163 8.93 -14.79 -0.67
CA THR A 163 8.45 -15.32 0.61
C THR A 163 8.72 -14.36 1.78
N ASN A 164 9.91 -13.79 1.87
CA ASN A 164 10.25 -12.82 2.93
C ASN A 164 9.48 -11.51 2.80
N ALA A 165 9.23 -11.02 1.58
CA ALA A 165 8.40 -9.84 1.37
C ALA A 165 6.94 -10.09 1.80
N TYR A 166 6.42 -11.27 1.52
CA TYR A 166 5.09 -11.70 1.96
C TYR A 166 4.99 -11.77 3.48
N LEU A 167 5.94 -12.43 4.15
CA LEU A 167 5.97 -12.49 5.62
C LEU A 167 6.08 -11.11 6.26
N ASN A 168 6.87 -10.20 5.68
CA ASN A 168 6.99 -8.83 6.16
C ASN A 168 5.68 -8.05 6.03
N ASN A 169 4.94 -8.24 4.93
CA ASN A 169 3.63 -7.62 4.77
C ASN A 169 2.62 -8.20 5.78
N LEU A 170 2.58 -9.52 5.95
CA LEU A 170 1.73 -10.17 6.96
C LEU A 170 2.05 -9.68 8.37
N PHE A 171 3.33 -9.47 8.69
CA PHE A 171 3.77 -8.91 9.96
C PHE A 171 3.33 -7.44 10.11
N ARG A 172 3.51 -6.62 9.05
CA ARG A 172 3.04 -5.22 9.00
C ARG A 172 1.54 -5.09 9.23
N LEU A 173 0.76 -6.03 8.68
CA LEU A 173 -0.69 -6.10 8.84
C LEU A 173 -1.12 -6.63 10.22
N GLY A 174 -0.17 -7.06 11.05
CA GLY A 174 -0.43 -7.61 12.38
C GLY A 174 -1.04 -9.02 12.37
N LEU A 175 -0.95 -9.74 11.25
CA LEU A 175 -1.53 -11.09 11.09
C LEU A 175 -0.58 -12.19 11.59
N VAL A 176 0.72 -11.94 11.57
CA VAL A 176 1.74 -12.88 12.07
C VAL A 176 2.72 -12.19 13.02
N TRP A 177 3.37 -12.97 13.87
CA TRP A 177 4.50 -12.52 14.69
C TRP A 177 5.68 -13.49 14.62
N TYR A 178 6.84 -13.02 15.08
CA TYR A 178 8.04 -13.85 15.24
C TYR A 178 8.34 -14.03 16.72
N SER A 179 8.55 -15.26 17.16
CA SER A 179 8.87 -15.60 18.55
C SER A 179 10.24 -16.25 18.67
N ARG A 180 10.80 -16.15 19.88
CA ARG A 180 11.99 -16.90 20.30
C ARG A 180 11.64 -18.27 20.86
N GLU A 181 10.37 -18.50 21.17
CA GLU A 181 9.88 -19.80 21.61
C GLU A 181 10.00 -20.78 20.44
N GLU A 182 10.69 -21.89 20.67
CA GLU A 182 10.91 -22.89 19.64
C GLU A 182 9.68 -23.78 19.49
N VAL A 183 9.42 -24.23 18.26
CA VAL A 183 8.49 -25.34 18.00
C VAL A 183 9.19 -26.68 18.26
N GLU A 184 8.55 -27.81 17.95
CA GLU A 184 9.15 -29.13 18.15
C GLU A 184 10.52 -29.24 17.44
N PRO A 185 11.58 -29.72 18.14
CA PRO A 185 12.95 -29.75 17.60
C PRO A 185 13.09 -30.45 16.24
N GLU A 186 12.30 -31.48 15.98
CA GLU A 186 12.31 -32.26 14.75
C GLU A 186 11.90 -31.41 13.53
N ARG A 187 11.03 -30.42 13.72
CA ARG A 187 10.57 -29.52 12.65
C ARG A 187 11.70 -28.64 12.11
N TYR A 188 12.71 -28.34 12.92
CA TYR A 188 13.88 -27.56 12.49
C TYR A 188 14.83 -28.35 11.60
N GLN A 189 14.89 -29.67 11.73
CA GLN A 189 15.86 -30.50 11.00
C GLN A 189 15.72 -30.32 9.48
N VAL A 190 14.49 -30.19 8.98
CA VAL A 190 14.22 -29.95 7.56
C VAL A 190 14.65 -28.54 7.14
N VAL A 191 14.39 -27.52 7.97
CA VAL A 191 14.77 -26.14 7.67
C VAL A 191 16.29 -25.99 7.67
N GLU A 192 16.96 -26.54 8.67
CA GLU A 192 18.41 -26.40 8.87
C GLU A 192 19.23 -27.01 7.72
N VAL A 193 18.70 -28.02 7.01
CA VAL A 193 19.37 -28.64 5.85
C VAL A 193 19.02 -27.99 4.51
N GLN A 194 18.17 -26.96 4.48
CA GLN A 194 17.83 -26.29 3.22
C GLN A 194 19.06 -25.63 2.60
N PRO A 195 19.17 -25.60 1.26
CA PRO A 195 20.32 -25.01 0.56
C PRO A 195 20.60 -23.57 1.00
N GLU A 196 19.57 -22.75 1.16
CA GLU A 196 19.69 -21.33 1.52
C GLU A 196 20.30 -21.17 2.93
N VAL A 197 19.97 -22.07 3.86
CA VAL A 197 20.57 -22.09 5.21
C VAL A 197 22.03 -22.52 5.15
N GLN A 198 22.36 -23.55 4.38
CA GLN A 198 23.74 -24.03 4.23
C GLN A 198 24.64 -22.99 3.57
N GLU A 199 24.14 -22.28 2.56
CA GLU A 199 24.83 -21.16 1.92
C GLU A 199 25.05 -19.99 2.88
N ALA A 200 24.07 -19.67 3.72
CA ALA A 200 24.22 -18.66 4.77
C ALA A 200 25.25 -19.07 5.83
N ILE A 201 25.28 -20.35 6.23
CA ILE A 201 26.28 -20.88 7.18
C ILE A 201 27.68 -20.81 6.57
N ALA A 202 27.83 -21.16 5.29
CA ALA A 202 29.11 -21.05 4.58
C ALA A 202 29.61 -19.60 4.54
N ARG A 203 28.72 -18.63 4.28
CA ARG A 203 29.04 -17.18 4.32
C ARG A 203 29.38 -16.69 5.73
N ALA A 204 28.86 -17.31 6.78
CA ALA A 204 29.17 -16.98 8.17
C ALA A 204 30.61 -17.35 8.58
N GLY A 205 31.33 -18.11 7.75
CA GLY A 205 32.72 -18.49 7.96
C GLY A 205 32.88 -19.70 8.89
N ARG A 206 34.03 -19.76 9.58
CA ARG A 206 34.41 -20.93 10.40
C ARG A 206 33.47 -21.01 11.62
N ALA A 207 32.54 -21.95 11.57
CA ALA A 207 31.54 -22.26 12.60
C ALA A 207 30.27 -21.39 12.64
N GLY A 208 29.72 -20.95 11.50
CA GLY A 208 28.36 -20.37 11.46
C GLY A 208 27.33 -21.21 12.24
N LYS A 209 26.41 -20.53 12.95
CA LYS A 209 25.38 -21.19 13.77
C LYS A 209 23.98 -20.73 13.41
N THR A 210 23.02 -21.63 13.53
CA THR A 210 21.59 -21.32 13.45
C THR A 210 21.07 -20.87 14.81
N ILE A 211 20.18 -19.89 14.80
CA ILE A 211 19.37 -19.48 15.95
C ILE A 211 17.93 -19.79 15.60
N ARG A 212 17.31 -20.68 16.38
CA ARG A 212 15.94 -21.11 16.16
C ARG A 212 14.96 -20.02 16.61
N ARG A 213 13.93 -19.86 15.79
CA ARG A 213 12.82 -18.92 15.89
C ARG A 213 11.55 -19.62 15.46
N SER A 214 10.42 -18.96 15.62
CA SER A 214 9.14 -19.46 15.13
C SER A 214 8.28 -18.32 14.57
N ILE A 215 7.44 -18.67 13.60
CA ILE A 215 6.43 -17.80 13.00
C ILE A 215 5.08 -18.30 13.47
N HIS A 216 4.22 -17.41 13.95
CA HIS A 216 2.85 -17.77 14.34
C HIS A 216 1.86 -16.77 13.78
N LEU A 217 0.60 -17.18 13.71
CA LEU A 217 -0.50 -16.24 13.63
C LEU A 217 -0.63 -15.48 14.96
N THR A 218 -0.98 -14.20 14.87
CA THR A 218 -1.46 -13.47 16.05
C THR A 218 -2.91 -13.88 16.34
N PRO A 219 -3.45 -13.61 17.54
CA PRO A 219 -4.88 -13.81 17.80
C PRO A 219 -5.78 -13.08 16.79
N PHE A 220 -5.36 -11.88 16.36
CA PHE A 220 -6.03 -11.11 15.30
C PHE A 220 -5.93 -11.81 13.93
N GLY A 221 -4.77 -12.37 13.60
CA GLY A 221 -4.57 -13.14 12.37
C GLY A 221 -5.36 -14.44 12.33
N GLU A 222 -5.49 -15.14 13.47
CA GLU A 222 -6.34 -16.32 13.55
C GLU A 222 -7.82 -15.98 13.35
N ASP A 223 -8.31 -14.90 13.98
CA ASP A 223 -9.70 -14.45 13.82
C ASP A 223 -9.97 -13.98 12.37
N PHE A 224 -9.02 -13.26 11.77
CA PHE A 224 -9.06 -12.91 10.35
C PHE A 224 -9.18 -14.16 9.46
N CYS A 225 -8.36 -15.19 9.70
CA CYS A 225 -8.41 -16.43 8.92
C CYS A 225 -9.76 -17.13 9.07
N ARG A 226 -10.30 -17.25 10.30
CA ARG A 226 -11.61 -17.86 10.57
C ARG A 226 -12.75 -17.14 9.86
N THR A 227 -12.65 -15.80 9.79
CA THR A 227 -13.73 -14.96 9.26
C THR A 227 -13.67 -14.83 7.74
N CYS A 228 -12.46 -14.69 7.17
CA CYS A 228 -12.29 -14.21 5.79
C CYS A 228 -11.82 -15.29 4.80
N LEU A 229 -11.27 -16.42 5.27
CA LEU A 229 -10.67 -17.43 4.40
C LEU A 229 -11.47 -18.74 4.44
N PRO A 230 -11.59 -19.47 3.31
CA PRO A 230 -12.14 -20.82 3.30
C PRO A 230 -11.12 -21.80 3.90
N MET A 231 -11.46 -22.37 5.06
CA MET A 231 -10.55 -23.20 5.86
C MET A 231 -10.80 -24.70 5.74
N ASP A 232 -11.93 -25.04 5.15
CA ASP A 232 -12.33 -26.35 4.64
C ASP A 232 -11.32 -26.93 3.62
#